data_AF-A0A7S7TMG0-F1
#
_entry.id   AF-A0A7S7TMG0-F1
#
_cell.length_a   1.000
_cell.length_b   1.000
_cell.length_c   1.000
_cell.angle_alpha   90.00
_cell.angle_beta   90.00
_cell.angle_gamma   90.00
#
_symmetry.space_group_name_H-M   'P 1'
#
loop_
_entity.id
_entity.type
_entity.pdbx_description
1 polymer ?
#
loop_
_entity_poly.entity_id
_entity_poly.type
_entity_poly.pdbx_seq_one_letter_code
_entity_poly.pdbx_strand_id
1 'polypeptide(L)'
;MTQTTSTTSADRKRTLTLAGALVGLAMALGACQHSPDNSLAYIDAPADYRQRHPIAVTEIDRSVVVFVGRSRGGLTAEQRAQVMGLARDWMREGTGAVAVDVPADTANARAAQESLREIQAIFAAAGVPPRGILVRKYRPDDPRQLPAIRVNYPKMTATAGPCGIWPEDLGPSIHNKSYLENKQYYNFGCANQRNLAAMVEDPADLVQPRAETPAYTPRRSIAFDKYRKGDSTATTYSEAEKAKLSDTGK
;
A
#
# COMPACT_ATOMS: atom_id res chain seq x y z
N MET A 1 69.24 31.53 43.58
CA MET A 1 68.26 32.58 43.25
C MET A 1 67.04 31.92 42.65
N THR A 2 65.96 31.81 43.42
CA THR A 2 64.68 31.24 42.98
C THR A 2 63.61 32.29 43.21
N GLN A 3 63.10 32.90 42.13
CA GLN A 3 61.93 33.77 42.19
C GLN A 3 60.68 32.95 41.88
N THR A 4 59.85 32.75 42.89
CA THR A 4 58.47 32.31 42.75
C THR A 4 57.59 33.51 42.39
N THR A 5 57.05 33.54 41.17
CA THR A 5 56.02 34.50 40.77
C THR A 5 54.66 34.02 41.25
N SER A 6 54.07 34.77 42.18
CA SER A 6 52.70 34.57 42.65
C SER A 6 51.71 35.00 41.57
N THR A 7 50.99 34.07 40.96
CA THR A 7 49.85 34.39 40.09
C THR A 7 48.67 34.87 40.95
N THR A 8 48.29 36.13 40.80
CA THR A 8 47.20 36.78 41.53
C THR A 8 45.84 36.18 41.17
N SER A 9 44.95 36.02 42.15
CA SER A 9 43.60 35.43 42.03
C SER A 9 42.71 36.07 40.93
N ALA A 10 43.00 37.32 40.54
CA ALA A 10 42.27 38.04 39.49
C ALA A 10 42.44 37.43 38.09
N ASP A 11 43.61 36.87 37.75
CA ASP A 11 43.84 36.23 36.45
C ASP A 11 43.10 34.90 36.30
N ARG A 12 42.95 34.18 37.42
CA ARG A 12 42.19 32.91 37.47
C ARG A 12 40.69 33.15 37.27
N LYS A 13 40.15 34.26 37.79
CA LYS A 13 38.75 34.65 37.57
C LYS A 13 38.49 35.09 36.13
N ARG A 14 39.40 35.85 35.52
CA ARG A 14 39.30 36.28 34.11
C ARG A 14 39.34 35.10 33.14
N THR A 15 40.25 34.15 33.36
CA THR A 15 40.33 32.93 32.55
C THR A 15 39.09 32.05 32.70
N LEU A 16 38.51 31.93 33.90
CA LEU A 16 37.24 31.24 34.13
C LEU A 16 36.04 31.91 33.43
N THR A 17 35.95 33.24 33.46
CA THR A 17 34.88 33.98 32.77
C THR A 17 34.99 33.88 31.24
N LEU A 18 36.21 33.86 30.71
CA LEU A 18 36.46 33.77 29.27
C LEU A 18 36.19 32.35 28.76
N ALA A 19 36.57 31.33 29.55
CA ALA A 19 36.21 29.94 29.28
C ALA A 19 34.68 29.73 29.35
N GLY A 20 34.01 30.31 30.34
CA GLY A 20 32.55 30.27 30.44
C GLY A 20 31.85 30.93 29.24
N ALA A 21 32.37 32.07 28.76
CA ALA A 21 31.84 32.74 27.58
C ALA A 21 32.03 31.92 26.29
N LEU A 22 33.18 31.25 26.13
CA LEU A 22 33.45 30.38 24.98
C LEU A 22 32.57 29.13 24.98
N VAL A 23 32.33 28.52 26.14
CA VAL A 23 31.41 27.37 26.26
C VAL A 23 29.97 27.81 26.00
N GLY A 24 29.55 28.98 26.52
CA GLY A 24 28.24 29.55 26.24
C GLY A 24 28.03 29.85 24.75
N LEU A 25 29.05 30.38 24.07
CA LEU A 25 29.01 30.61 22.63
C LEU A 25 28.94 29.29 21.85
N ALA A 26 29.74 28.28 22.22
CA ALA A 26 29.69 26.97 21.56
C ALA A 26 28.32 26.28 21.71
N MET A 27 27.67 26.41 22.88
CA MET A 27 26.30 25.91 23.08
C MET A 27 25.26 26.69 22.27
N ALA A 28 25.44 28.01 22.12
CA ALA A 28 24.53 28.83 21.31
C ALA A 28 24.66 28.52 19.79
N LEU A 29 25.85 28.16 19.29
CA LEU A 29 26.02 27.74 17.89
C LEU A 29 25.58 26.29 17.62
N GLY A 30 25.44 25.45 18.65
CA GLY A 30 24.97 24.06 18.50
C GLY A 30 23.46 23.89 18.39
N ALA A 31 22.67 24.94 18.60
CA ALA A 31 21.20 24.87 18.59
C ALA A 31 20.57 24.85 17.18
N CYS A 32 21.36 25.03 16.12
CA CYS A 32 20.91 24.86 14.74
C CYS A 32 21.15 23.42 14.25
N GLN A 33 20.66 22.42 14.99
CA GLN A 33 20.43 21.11 14.38
C GLN A 33 19.12 21.22 13.60
N HIS A 34 19.20 21.68 12.36
CA HIS A 34 18.09 21.59 11.42
C HIS A 34 17.78 20.10 11.27
N SER A 35 16.59 19.67 11.70
CA SER A 35 16.08 18.34 11.37
C SER A 35 16.29 18.14 9.86
N PRO A 36 16.83 16.99 9.41
CA PRO A 36 16.90 16.71 7.98
C PRO A 36 15.46 16.68 7.47
N ASP A 37 15.03 17.81 6.93
CA ASP A 37 13.78 17.93 6.23
C ASP A 37 13.95 17.06 4.97
N ASN A 38 13.02 16.12 4.75
CA ASN A 38 13.05 15.23 3.60
C ASN A 38 12.92 15.98 2.25
N SER A 39 12.87 17.32 2.28
CA SER A 39 12.91 18.21 1.13
C SER A 39 14.16 18.03 0.26
N LEU A 40 15.29 17.57 0.81
CA LEU A 40 16.47 17.24 0.00
C LEU A 40 16.26 16.00 -0.88
N ALA A 41 15.42 15.04 -0.49
CA ALA A 41 15.11 13.87 -1.32
C ALA A 41 14.28 14.22 -2.57
N TYR A 42 13.69 15.42 -2.60
CA TYR A 42 12.87 15.91 -3.71
C TYR A 42 13.66 16.59 -4.82
N ILE A 43 14.77 17.22 -4.47
CA ILE A 43 15.54 18.08 -5.38
C ILE A 43 16.30 17.25 -6.43
N ASP A 44 16.69 16.01 -6.08
CA ASP A 44 17.40 15.08 -6.97
C ASP A 44 16.51 13.95 -7.51
N ALA A 45 15.18 14.11 -7.45
CA ALA A 45 14.27 13.10 -7.95
C ALA A 45 14.35 12.98 -9.49
N PRO A 46 14.30 11.76 -10.06
CA PRO A 46 14.38 11.56 -11.51
C PRO A 46 13.33 12.37 -12.29
N ALA A 47 13.60 12.78 -13.52
CA ALA A 47 12.59 13.51 -14.31
C ALA A 47 11.38 12.63 -14.71
N ASP A 48 11.58 11.31 -14.84
CA ASP A 48 10.53 10.37 -15.23
C ASP A 48 9.60 10.06 -14.05
N TYR A 49 8.30 10.27 -14.24
CA TYR A 49 7.27 9.93 -13.25
C TYR A 49 7.25 8.44 -12.87
N ARG A 50 7.67 7.54 -13.77
CA ARG A 50 7.72 6.10 -13.50
C ARG A 50 8.77 5.74 -12.47
N GLN A 51 9.85 6.51 -12.44
CA GLN A 51 10.97 6.35 -11.49
C GLN A 51 10.71 7.11 -10.19
N ARG A 52 10.05 8.28 -10.26
CA ARG A 52 9.65 9.06 -9.08
C ARG A 52 8.49 8.43 -8.30
N HIS A 53 7.48 7.97 -9.02
CA HIS A 53 6.25 7.39 -8.50
C HIS A 53 6.09 5.95 -9.01
N PRO A 54 7.02 5.04 -8.68
CA PRO A 54 6.91 3.65 -9.09
C PRO A 54 5.70 3.03 -8.40
N ILE A 55 5.03 2.12 -9.10
CA ILE A 55 4.04 1.26 -8.47
C ILE A 55 4.83 0.17 -7.75
N ALA A 56 4.85 0.26 -6.43
CA ALA A 56 5.47 -0.73 -5.56
C ALA A 56 4.44 -1.82 -5.22
N VAL A 57 4.87 -3.07 -5.31
CA VAL A 57 4.10 -4.20 -4.82
C VAL A 57 4.52 -4.46 -3.38
N THR A 58 3.55 -4.42 -2.47
CA THR A 58 3.77 -4.59 -1.03
C THR A 58 2.77 -5.59 -0.47
N GLU A 59 3.08 -6.19 0.67
CA GLU A 59 2.16 -7.07 1.38
C GLU A 59 1.47 -6.28 2.49
N ILE A 60 0.14 -6.37 2.56
CA ILE A 60 -0.68 -5.74 3.61
C ILE A 60 -1.64 -6.76 4.22
N ASP A 61 -2.01 -6.53 5.48
CA ASP A 61 -2.98 -7.38 6.15
C ASP A 61 -4.42 -6.95 5.82
N ARG A 62 -5.20 -7.88 5.28
CA ARG A 62 -6.65 -7.76 5.24
C ARG A 62 -7.22 -8.32 6.53
N SER A 63 -7.98 -7.53 7.28
CA SER A 63 -8.53 -7.94 8.57
C SER A 63 -10.01 -7.64 8.74
N VAL A 64 -10.69 -8.49 9.52
CA VAL A 64 -12.06 -8.30 10.00
C VAL A 64 -12.09 -8.55 11.50
N VAL A 65 -12.79 -7.69 12.23
CA VAL A 65 -12.99 -7.81 13.67
C VAL A 65 -14.39 -8.34 13.95
N VAL A 66 -14.46 -9.45 14.68
CA VAL A 66 -15.69 -10.12 15.06
C VAL A 66 -15.93 -9.93 16.55
N PHE A 67 -16.93 -9.11 16.87
CA PHE A 67 -17.35 -8.86 18.24
C PHE A 67 -18.23 -9.98 18.78
N VAL A 68 -17.86 -10.52 19.94
CA VAL A 68 -18.60 -11.60 20.61
C VAL A 68 -18.92 -11.17 22.04
N GLY A 69 -20.20 -11.20 22.42
CA GLY A 69 -20.66 -10.86 23.77
C GLY A 69 -20.39 -11.96 24.78
N ARG A 70 -20.48 -11.64 26.08
CA ARG A 70 -20.25 -12.61 27.18
C ARG A 70 -21.22 -13.79 27.20
N SER A 71 -22.48 -13.56 26.82
CA SER A 71 -23.57 -14.55 26.93
C SER A 71 -24.12 -15.03 25.58
N ARG A 72 -23.48 -14.64 24.47
CA ARG A 72 -23.91 -14.98 23.12
C ARG A 72 -22.74 -15.57 22.36
N GLY A 73 -22.73 -16.89 22.23
CA GLY A 73 -21.89 -17.59 21.25
C GLY A 73 -22.44 -17.42 19.84
N GLY A 74 -21.57 -17.55 18.85
CA GLY A 74 -21.93 -17.53 17.44
C GLY A 74 -21.99 -16.13 16.79
N LEU A 75 -21.93 -16.13 15.47
CA LEU A 75 -21.87 -14.94 14.63
C LEU A 75 -23.27 -14.35 14.39
N THR A 76 -23.38 -13.01 14.30
CA THR A 76 -24.58 -12.39 13.70
C THR A 76 -24.67 -12.72 12.20
N ALA A 77 -25.83 -12.47 11.58
CA ALA A 77 -26.00 -12.66 10.15
C ALA A 77 -25.00 -11.81 9.34
N GLU A 78 -24.77 -10.57 9.78
CA GLU A 78 -23.84 -9.62 9.18
C GLU A 78 -22.39 -10.09 9.35
N GLN A 79 -22.00 -10.51 10.56
CA GLN A 79 -20.66 -11.05 10.82
C GLN A 79 -20.41 -12.32 10.00
N ARG A 80 -21.40 -13.21 9.89
CA ARG A 80 -21.32 -14.42 9.06
C ARG A 80 -21.10 -14.07 7.59
N ALA A 81 -21.83 -13.08 7.08
CA ALA A 81 -21.66 -12.59 5.71
C ALA A 81 -20.26 -11.97 5.48
N GLN A 82 -19.75 -11.19 6.44
CA GLN A 82 -18.41 -10.61 6.39
C GLN A 82 -17.31 -11.68 6.41
N VAL A 83 -17.40 -12.65 7.31
CA VAL A 83 -16.45 -13.77 7.40
C VAL A 83 -16.48 -14.63 6.14
N MET A 84 -17.67 -14.90 5.59
CA MET A 84 -17.82 -15.62 4.33
C MET A 84 -17.23 -14.83 3.14
N GLY A 85 -17.42 -13.51 3.11
CA GLY A 85 -16.78 -12.63 2.12
C GLY A 85 -15.26 -12.71 2.21
N LEU A 86 -14.72 -12.57 3.43
CA LEU A 86 -13.28 -12.67 3.69
C LEU A 86 -12.70 -14.02 3.26
N ALA A 87 -13.41 -15.13 3.50
CA ALA A 87 -12.98 -16.46 3.07
C ALA A 87 -12.95 -16.61 1.55
N ARG A 88 -13.93 -16.03 0.82
CA ARG A 88 -13.93 -16.01 -0.64
C ARG A 88 -12.82 -15.13 -1.20
N ASP A 89 -12.52 -14.01 -0.55
CA ASP A 89 -11.46 -13.10 -0.96
C ASP A 89 -10.10 -13.76 -0.75
N TRP A 90 -9.88 -14.43 0.38
CA TRP A 90 -8.67 -15.22 0.62
C TRP A 90 -8.39 -16.25 -0.48
N MET A 91 -9.42 -16.95 -0.97
CA MET A 91 -9.27 -17.91 -2.07
C MET A 91 -8.79 -17.28 -3.39
N ARG A 92 -8.97 -15.97 -3.58
CA ARG A 92 -8.56 -15.24 -4.81
C ARG A 92 -7.25 -14.48 -4.63
N GLU A 93 -7.06 -13.82 -3.49
CA GLU A 93 -5.96 -12.85 -3.27
C GLU A 93 -5.05 -13.18 -2.06
N GLY A 94 -5.32 -14.24 -1.29
CA GLY A 94 -4.54 -14.58 -0.11
C GLY A 94 -3.14 -15.09 -0.44
N THR A 95 -2.09 -14.46 0.12
CA THR A 95 -0.69 -14.90 -0.04
C THR A 95 -0.19 -15.79 1.10
N GLY A 96 -0.86 -15.75 2.25
CA GLY A 96 -0.45 -16.48 3.44
C GLY A 96 -1.62 -17.12 4.19
N ALA A 97 -1.32 -17.81 5.29
CA ALA A 97 -2.34 -18.42 6.13
C ALA A 97 -3.23 -17.37 6.81
N VAL A 98 -4.49 -17.72 7.02
CA VAL A 98 -5.45 -16.93 7.78
C VAL A 98 -5.11 -17.05 9.26
N ALA A 99 -4.72 -15.97 9.91
CA ALA A 99 -4.56 -15.95 11.36
C ALA A 99 -5.88 -15.54 12.03
N VAL A 100 -6.30 -16.34 12.99
CA VAL A 100 -7.49 -16.08 13.82
C VAL A 100 -7.02 -15.89 15.25
N ASP A 101 -6.97 -14.63 15.68
CA ASP A 101 -6.69 -14.27 17.06
C ASP A 101 -7.97 -14.39 17.89
N VAL A 102 -7.96 -15.28 18.88
CA VAL A 102 -9.10 -15.52 19.77
C VAL A 102 -8.73 -15.16 21.20
N PRO A 103 -9.57 -14.39 21.91
CA PRO A 103 -9.27 -14.04 23.28
C PRO A 103 -9.36 -15.26 24.20
N ALA A 104 -8.37 -15.37 25.10
CA ALA A 104 -8.31 -16.38 26.16
C ALA A 104 -8.38 -15.71 27.53
N ASP A 105 -8.86 -16.44 28.53
CA ASP A 105 -8.94 -16.01 29.93
C ASP A 105 -9.69 -14.69 30.15
N THR A 106 -10.74 -14.46 29.35
CA THR A 106 -11.63 -13.30 29.39
C THR A 106 -13.07 -13.74 29.66
N ALA A 107 -13.93 -12.79 30.05
CA ALA A 107 -15.32 -13.08 30.41
C ALA A 107 -16.17 -13.64 29.25
N ASN A 108 -15.76 -13.45 28.00
CA ASN A 108 -16.40 -13.99 26.79
C ASN A 108 -15.58 -15.11 26.12
N ALA A 109 -14.52 -15.63 26.76
CA ALA A 109 -13.64 -16.63 26.15
C ALA A 109 -14.39 -17.87 25.66
N ARG A 110 -15.37 -18.36 26.43
CA ARG A 110 -16.21 -19.50 26.01
C ARG A 110 -17.00 -19.20 24.74
N ALA A 111 -17.69 -18.05 24.71
CA ALA A 111 -18.46 -17.62 23.55
C ALA A 111 -17.55 -17.39 22.33
N ALA A 112 -16.33 -16.86 22.54
CA ALA A 112 -15.34 -16.68 21.48
C ALA A 112 -14.85 -18.03 20.90
N GLN A 113 -14.67 -19.06 21.73
CA GLN A 113 -14.34 -20.41 21.26
C GLN A 113 -15.49 -21.06 20.47
N GLU A 114 -16.75 -20.77 20.83
CA GLU A 114 -17.92 -21.20 20.05
C GLU A 114 -17.95 -20.51 18.68
N SER A 115 -17.77 -19.19 18.65
CA SER A 115 -17.68 -18.42 17.39
C SER A 115 -16.49 -18.83 16.53
N LEU A 116 -15.35 -19.21 17.13
CA LEU A 116 -14.20 -19.75 16.39
C LEU A 116 -14.58 -20.99 15.58
N ARG A 117 -15.33 -21.93 16.18
CA ARG A 117 -15.77 -23.15 15.46
C ARG A 117 -16.66 -22.81 14.27
N GLU A 118 -17.53 -21.82 14.43
CA GLU A 118 -18.38 -21.33 13.33
C GLU A 118 -17.54 -20.66 12.23
N ILE A 119 -16.56 -19.83 12.60
CA ILE A 119 -15.62 -19.23 11.64
C ILE A 119 -14.88 -20.32 10.86
N GLN A 120 -14.31 -21.31 11.54
CA GLN A 120 -13.60 -22.43 10.89
C GLN A 120 -14.52 -23.20 9.94
N ALA A 121 -15.78 -23.43 10.31
CA ALA A 121 -16.75 -24.09 9.44
C ALA A 121 -17.06 -23.26 8.18
N ILE A 122 -17.17 -21.93 8.30
CA ILE A 122 -17.38 -21.04 7.15
C ILE A 122 -16.17 -21.06 6.21
N PHE A 123 -14.95 -20.98 6.75
CA PHE A 123 -13.73 -21.06 5.96
C PHE A 123 -13.59 -22.41 5.25
N ALA A 124 -13.88 -23.51 5.95
CA ALA A 124 -13.89 -24.85 5.35
C ALA A 124 -14.94 -24.97 4.23
N ALA A 125 -16.15 -24.41 4.43
CA ALA A 125 -17.19 -24.40 3.41
C ALA A 125 -16.82 -23.55 2.18
N ALA A 126 -15.99 -22.53 2.35
CA ALA A 126 -15.44 -21.72 1.25
C ALA A 126 -14.28 -22.40 0.51
N GLY A 127 -13.78 -23.55 0.99
CA GLY A 127 -12.69 -24.30 0.38
C GLY A 127 -11.31 -24.05 0.99
N VAL A 128 -11.21 -23.31 2.09
CA VAL A 128 -9.93 -23.04 2.75
C VAL A 128 -9.44 -24.32 3.45
N PRO A 129 -8.22 -24.80 3.15
CA PRO A 129 -7.71 -26.02 3.77
C PRO A 129 -7.47 -25.81 5.28
N PRO A 130 -7.64 -26.84 6.13
CA PRO A 130 -7.41 -26.71 7.57
C PRO A 130 -6.01 -26.21 7.96
N ARG A 131 -4.99 -26.53 7.15
CA ARG A 131 -3.61 -26.05 7.35
C ARG A 131 -3.42 -24.58 6.98
N GLY A 132 -4.36 -24.00 6.24
CA GLY A 132 -4.37 -22.59 5.88
C GLY A 132 -4.92 -21.67 6.96
N ILE A 133 -5.37 -22.22 8.10
CA ILE A 133 -5.91 -21.46 9.23
C ILE A 133 -5.01 -21.65 10.45
N LEU A 134 -4.48 -20.55 10.97
CA LEU A 134 -3.66 -20.50 12.17
C LEU A 134 -4.47 -19.86 13.30
N VAL A 135 -4.74 -20.61 14.37
CA VAL A 135 -5.45 -20.06 15.53
C VAL A 135 -4.44 -19.63 16.58
N ARG A 136 -4.50 -18.36 16.97
CA ARG A 136 -3.66 -17.77 18.01
C ARG A 136 -4.54 -17.34 19.17
N LYS A 137 -4.13 -17.68 20.39
CA LYS A 137 -4.81 -17.19 21.60
C LYS A 137 -4.09 -15.94 22.06
N TYR A 138 -4.85 -14.90 22.41
CA TYR A 138 -4.29 -13.67 22.96
C TYR A 138 -5.00 -13.28 24.26
N ARG A 139 -4.31 -12.54 25.12
CA ARG A 139 -4.90 -11.85 26.27
C ARG A 139 -4.98 -10.36 25.94
N PRO A 140 -6.12 -9.68 26.16
CA PRO A 140 -6.19 -8.24 25.99
C PRO A 140 -5.31 -7.54 27.02
N ASP A 141 -4.64 -6.46 26.60
CA ASP A 141 -3.79 -5.65 27.50
C ASP A 141 -4.62 -4.91 28.55
N ASP A 142 -5.81 -4.43 28.15
CA ASP A 142 -6.78 -3.78 29.04
C ASP A 142 -8.00 -4.70 29.26
N PRO A 143 -8.23 -5.20 30.50
CA PRO A 143 -9.39 -6.02 30.85
C PRO A 143 -10.75 -5.33 30.67
N ARG A 144 -10.79 -4.00 30.53
CA ARG A 144 -12.02 -3.23 30.35
C ARG A 144 -12.48 -3.18 28.89
N GLN A 145 -11.57 -3.41 27.94
CA GLN A 145 -11.93 -3.46 26.53
C GLN A 145 -12.66 -4.76 26.22
N LEU A 146 -13.68 -4.68 25.36
CA LEU A 146 -14.36 -5.88 24.87
C LEU A 146 -13.39 -6.66 23.97
N PRO A 147 -12.94 -7.86 24.39
CA PRO A 147 -12.00 -8.62 23.58
C PRO A 147 -12.74 -9.24 22.39
N ALA A 148 -12.23 -9.03 21.19
CA ALA A 148 -12.85 -9.42 19.93
C ALA A 148 -11.98 -10.47 19.21
N ILE A 149 -12.61 -11.29 18.38
CA ILE A 149 -11.86 -12.19 17.51
C ILE A 149 -11.35 -11.36 16.32
N ARG A 150 -10.07 -11.47 15.98
CA ARG A 150 -9.52 -10.86 14.76
C ARG A 150 -9.20 -11.94 13.76
N VAL A 151 -9.73 -11.82 12.56
CA VAL A 151 -9.40 -12.69 11.44
C VAL A 151 -8.60 -11.86 10.45
N ASN A 152 -7.36 -12.23 10.17
CA ASN A 152 -6.52 -11.55 9.21
C ASN A 152 -5.77 -12.53 8.31
N TYR A 153 -5.35 -12.03 7.15
CA TYR A 153 -4.41 -12.72 6.28
C TYR A 153 -3.62 -11.68 5.49
N PRO A 154 -2.38 -12.00 5.11
CA PRO A 154 -1.59 -11.12 4.28
C PRO A 154 -2.01 -11.26 2.81
N LYS A 155 -1.98 -10.14 2.09
CA LYS A 155 -2.25 -10.09 0.65
C LYS A 155 -1.32 -9.11 -0.06
N MET A 156 -1.07 -9.35 -1.34
CA MET A 156 -0.37 -8.37 -2.17
C MET A 156 -1.27 -7.17 -2.47
N THR A 157 -0.67 -5.99 -2.48
CA THR A 157 -1.30 -4.75 -2.93
C THR A 157 -0.31 -3.95 -3.77
N ALA A 158 -0.82 -3.27 -4.78
CA ALA A 158 -0.06 -2.27 -5.52
C ALA A 158 -0.30 -0.91 -4.87
N THR A 159 0.78 -0.18 -4.55
CA THR A 159 0.69 1.19 -4.06
C THR A 159 1.71 2.06 -4.78
N ALA A 160 1.34 3.31 -5.08
CA ALA A 160 2.23 4.29 -5.66
C ALA A 160 2.17 5.56 -4.82
N GLY A 161 3.35 6.02 -4.37
CA GLY A 161 3.70 7.31 -3.74
C GLY A 161 2.71 7.98 -2.76
N PRO A 162 3.20 8.81 -1.83
CA PRO A 162 2.37 9.90 -1.32
C PRO A 162 2.20 10.94 -2.44
N CYS A 163 1.05 10.95 -3.10
CA CYS A 163 0.71 11.99 -4.06
C CYS A 163 0.28 13.29 -3.37
N GLY A 164 0.42 14.42 -4.05
CA GLY A 164 -0.12 15.71 -3.59
C GLY A 164 0.90 16.66 -2.99
N ILE A 165 2.19 16.43 -3.22
CA ILE A 165 3.26 17.33 -2.78
C ILE A 165 3.83 18.14 -3.95
N TRP A 166 3.98 19.45 -3.73
CA TRP A 166 4.37 20.41 -4.77
C TRP A 166 5.58 21.22 -4.28
N PRO A 167 6.80 20.69 -4.49
CA PRO A 167 8.04 21.35 -4.02
C PRO A 167 8.34 22.65 -4.78
N GLU A 168 7.87 22.74 -6.02
CA GLU A 168 8.00 23.90 -6.90
C GLU A 168 6.61 24.39 -7.28
N ASP A 169 6.48 25.70 -7.49
CA ASP A 169 5.25 26.32 -7.99
C ASP A 169 4.98 25.90 -9.45
N LEU A 170 3.72 25.62 -9.78
CA LEU A 170 3.29 25.26 -11.14
C LEU A 170 3.18 26.46 -12.08
N GLY A 171 3.12 27.66 -11.52
CA GLY A 171 2.98 28.90 -12.27
C GLY A 171 4.19 29.18 -13.17
N PRO A 172 3.98 29.93 -14.27
CA PRO A 172 5.07 30.42 -15.09
C PRO A 172 5.93 31.38 -14.25
N SER A 173 7.16 30.98 -13.95
CA SER A 173 8.09 31.78 -13.15
C SER A 173 9.51 31.62 -13.66
N ILE A 174 10.22 32.74 -13.80
CA ILE A 174 11.64 32.75 -14.17
C ILE A 174 12.52 32.19 -13.03
N HIS A 175 11.99 32.12 -11.82
CA HIS A 175 12.66 31.52 -10.67
C HIS A 175 12.43 30.01 -10.56
N ASN A 176 11.51 29.45 -11.36
CA ASN A 176 11.31 28.00 -11.46
C ASN A 176 12.13 27.45 -12.64
N LYS A 177 13.20 26.71 -12.32
CA LYS A 177 14.04 26.04 -13.33
C LYS A 177 13.27 25.00 -14.14
N SER A 178 12.37 24.25 -13.51
CA SER A 178 11.57 23.21 -14.17
C SER A 178 10.66 23.77 -15.27
N TYR A 179 10.11 24.98 -15.06
CA TYR A 179 9.34 25.70 -16.07
C TYR A 179 10.19 26.10 -17.29
N LEU A 180 11.40 26.62 -17.06
CA LEU A 180 12.31 27.05 -18.12
C LEU A 180 12.94 25.87 -18.89
N GLU A 181 13.11 24.73 -18.21
CA GLU A 181 13.74 23.52 -18.77
C GLU A 181 12.73 22.55 -19.40
N ASN A 182 11.43 22.92 -19.47
CA ASN A 182 10.34 22.07 -19.98
C ASN A 182 10.31 20.67 -19.33
N LYS A 183 10.54 20.62 -18.01
CA LYS A 183 10.52 19.38 -17.24
C LYS A 183 9.12 19.12 -16.69
N GLN A 184 8.82 17.84 -16.49
CA GLN A 184 7.59 17.43 -15.84
C GLN A 184 7.62 17.83 -14.36
N TYR A 185 6.55 18.48 -13.88
CA TYR A 185 6.34 18.77 -12.46
C TYR A 185 6.47 17.52 -11.60
N TYR A 186 6.83 17.69 -10.32
CA TYR A 186 7.08 16.56 -9.43
C TYR A 186 5.91 15.56 -9.33
N ASN A 187 4.69 16.06 -9.13
CA ASN A 187 3.49 15.24 -9.00
C ASN A 187 2.96 14.69 -10.32
N PHE A 188 3.59 15.03 -11.45
CA PHE A 188 3.13 14.57 -12.75
C PHE A 188 3.08 13.05 -12.77
N GLY A 189 1.96 12.49 -13.24
CA GLY A 189 1.77 11.05 -13.30
C GLY A 189 1.51 10.34 -11.96
N CYS A 190 1.64 10.98 -10.78
CA CYS A 190 1.40 10.30 -9.49
C CYS A 190 -0.05 9.81 -9.37
N ALA A 191 -1.03 10.66 -9.68
CA ALA A 191 -2.44 10.28 -9.66
C ALA A 191 -2.74 9.15 -10.64
N ASN A 192 -2.11 9.16 -11.82
CA ASN A 192 -2.27 8.09 -12.81
C ASN A 192 -1.70 6.76 -12.30
N GLN A 193 -0.49 6.77 -11.72
CA GLN A 193 0.13 5.57 -11.14
C GLN A 193 -0.67 5.02 -9.97
N ARG A 194 -1.21 5.91 -9.11
CA ARG A 194 -2.06 5.53 -7.98
C ARG A 194 -3.41 4.96 -8.43
N ASN A 195 -4.03 5.55 -9.44
CA ASN A 195 -5.28 5.03 -10.02
C ASN A 195 -5.04 3.70 -10.72
N LEU A 196 -3.95 3.56 -11.47
CA LEU A 196 -3.55 2.29 -12.09
C LEU A 196 -3.34 1.22 -11.01
N ALA A 197 -2.57 1.52 -9.97
CA ALA A 197 -2.36 0.60 -8.85
C ALA A 197 -3.67 0.19 -8.16
N ALA A 198 -4.66 1.07 -8.07
CA ALA A 198 -5.98 0.78 -7.51
C ALA A 198 -6.89 -0.05 -8.43
N MET A 199 -6.69 0.02 -9.75
CA MET A 199 -7.47 -0.74 -10.74
C MET A 199 -6.90 -2.14 -11.00
N VAL A 200 -5.63 -2.38 -10.67
CA VAL A 200 -4.97 -3.68 -10.85
C VAL A 200 -5.58 -4.71 -9.90
N GLU A 201 -6.13 -5.79 -10.47
CA GLU A 201 -6.72 -6.89 -9.70
C GLU A 201 -5.63 -7.74 -9.02
N ASP A 202 -4.58 -8.13 -9.76
CA ASP A 202 -3.44 -8.88 -9.23
C ASP A 202 -2.14 -8.05 -9.34
N PRO A 203 -1.62 -7.55 -8.21
CA PRO A 203 -0.37 -6.80 -8.18
C PRO A 203 0.86 -7.57 -8.68
N ALA A 204 0.86 -8.91 -8.63
CA ALA A 204 2.00 -9.72 -9.07
C ALA A 204 2.29 -9.53 -10.58
N ASP A 205 1.25 -9.26 -11.37
CA ASP A 205 1.32 -9.06 -12.82
C ASP A 205 2.15 -7.83 -13.22
N LEU A 206 2.31 -6.87 -12.31
CA LEU A 206 3.14 -5.69 -12.54
C LEU A 206 4.65 -6.00 -12.51
N VAL A 207 5.03 -7.09 -11.85
CA VAL A 207 6.43 -7.50 -11.70
C VAL A 207 6.75 -8.68 -12.62
N GLN A 208 5.83 -9.63 -12.73
CA GLN A 208 6.02 -10.86 -13.49
C GLN A 208 4.87 -11.08 -14.45
N PRO A 209 5.12 -11.27 -15.76
CA PRO A 209 4.06 -11.61 -16.68
C PRO A 209 3.50 -13.00 -16.35
N ARG A 210 2.17 -13.13 -16.39
CA ARG A 210 1.52 -14.45 -16.32
C ARG A 210 1.89 -15.28 -17.54
N ALA A 211 1.80 -16.61 -17.39
CA ALA A 211 1.92 -17.52 -18.52
C ALA A 211 0.83 -17.18 -19.55
N GLU A 212 1.24 -16.93 -20.79
CA GLU A 212 0.30 -16.68 -21.88
C GLU A 212 -0.56 -17.92 -22.12
N THR A 213 -1.85 -17.71 -22.32
CA THR A 213 -2.72 -18.80 -22.78
C THR A 213 -2.33 -19.21 -24.20
N PRO A 214 -2.36 -20.51 -24.55
CA PRO A 214 -2.04 -20.93 -25.90
C PRO A 214 -2.91 -20.21 -26.94
N ALA A 215 -2.30 -19.86 -28.08
CA ALA A 215 -3.03 -19.25 -29.17
C ALA A 215 -4.23 -20.12 -29.57
N TYR A 216 -5.38 -19.49 -29.84
CA TYR A 216 -6.58 -20.19 -30.27
C TYR A 216 -6.44 -20.72 -31.71
N THR A 217 -5.80 -21.88 -31.85
CA THR A 217 -5.45 -22.52 -33.13
C THR A 217 -6.63 -22.67 -34.10
N PRO A 218 -7.84 -23.07 -33.68
CA PRO A 218 -8.97 -23.25 -34.60
C PRO A 218 -9.38 -21.96 -35.32
N ARG A 219 -9.36 -20.80 -34.65
CA ARG A 219 -9.68 -19.52 -35.31
C ARG A 219 -8.57 -19.09 -36.25
N ARG A 220 -7.31 -19.32 -35.87
CA ARG A 220 -6.16 -19.02 -36.75
C ARG A 220 -6.21 -19.87 -38.00
N SER A 221 -6.50 -21.17 -37.91
CA SER A 221 -6.60 -22.05 -39.08
C SER A 221 -7.74 -21.62 -40.01
N ILE A 222 -8.91 -21.28 -39.48
CA ILE A 222 -10.04 -20.77 -40.29
C ILE A 222 -9.66 -19.48 -41.04
N ALA A 223 -8.97 -18.54 -40.37
CA ALA A 223 -8.51 -17.32 -41.01
C ALA A 223 -7.48 -17.60 -42.11
N PHE A 224 -6.54 -18.52 -41.87
CA PHE A 224 -5.56 -18.95 -42.87
C PHE A 224 -6.21 -19.66 -44.05
N ASP A 225 -7.22 -20.50 -43.83
CA ASP A 225 -7.94 -21.20 -44.89
C ASP A 225 -8.71 -20.24 -45.79
N LYS A 226 -9.38 -19.24 -45.20
CA LYS A 226 -10.04 -18.17 -45.97
C LYS A 226 -9.03 -17.39 -46.80
N TYR A 227 -7.91 -16.99 -46.19
CA TYR A 227 -6.83 -16.31 -46.91
C TYR A 227 -6.31 -17.15 -48.08
N ARG A 228 -6.06 -18.45 -47.89
CA ARG A 228 -5.59 -19.36 -48.95
C ARG A 228 -6.58 -19.49 -50.11
N LYS A 229 -7.89 -19.41 -49.84
CA LYS A 229 -8.95 -19.50 -50.84
C LYS A 229 -9.24 -18.16 -51.54
N GLY A 230 -8.67 -17.06 -51.06
CA GLY A 230 -9.00 -15.71 -51.51
C GLY A 230 -10.33 -15.19 -50.95
N ASP A 231 -10.87 -15.86 -49.94
CA ASP A 231 -12.10 -15.44 -49.26
C ASP A 231 -11.82 -14.34 -48.23
N SER A 232 -12.77 -13.42 -48.05
CA SER A 232 -12.65 -12.34 -47.06
C SER A 232 -12.56 -12.89 -45.63
N THR A 233 -11.54 -12.44 -44.90
CA THR A 233 -11.37 -12.72 -43.45
C THR A 233 -12.22 -11.80 -42.57
N ALA A 234 -12.91 -10.82 -43.16
CA ALA A 234 -13.79 -9.92 -42.43
C ALA A 234 -15.00 -10.66 -41.83
N THR A 235 -15.52 -10.14 -40.72
CA THR A 235 -16.79 -10.57 -40.14
C THR A 235 -17.93 -10.18 -41.08
N THR A 236 -18.77 -11.13 -41.45
CA THR A 236 -20.00 -10.88 -42.21
C THR A 236 -21.06 -10.35 -41.24
N TYR A 237 -21.30 -9.04 -41.29
CA TYR A 237 -22.41 -8.41 -40.57
C TYR A 237 -23.74 -8.74 -41.26
N SER A 238 -24.81 -8.88 -40.48
CA SER A 238 -26.13 -9.10 -41.03
C SER A 238 -26.61 -7.84 -41.79
N GLU A 239 -27.48 -7.99 -42.79
CA GLU A 239 -28.03 -6.86 -43.56
C GLU A 239 -28.75 -5.83 -42.68
N ALA A 240 -29.19 -6.22 -41.49
CA ALA A 240 -29.82 -5.31 -40.51
C ALA A 240 -28.81 -4.34 -39.84
N GLU A 241 -27.53 -4.70 -39.79
CA GLU A 241 -26.46 -3.90 -39.16
C GLU A 241 -25.69 -3.05 -40.17
N LYS A 242 -25.92 -3.26 -41.48
CA LYS A 242 -25.49 -2.34 -42.53
C LYS A 242 -26.36 -1.09 -42.42
N ALA A 243 -25.94 -0.13 -41.60
CA ALA A 243 -26.55 1.19 -41.54
C ALA A 243 -26.69 1.73 -42.98
N LYS A 244 -27.93 1.75 -43.49
CA LYS A 244 -28.25 2.35 -44.78
C LYS A 244 -28.04 3.85 -44.63
N LEU A 245 -26.84 4.32 -44.98
CA LEU A 245 -26.60 5.72 -45.24
C LEU A 245 -27.57 6.12 -46.37
N SER A 246 -28.59 6.91 -46.02
CA SER A 246 -29.54 7.46 -46.97
C SER A 246 -28.80 8.44 -47.87
N ASP A 247 -28.75 8.14 -49.17
CA ASP A 247 -28.22 9.03 -50.19
C ASP A 247 -29.19 10.20 -50.39
N THR A 248 -28.97 11.30 -49.67
CA THR A 248 -29.72 12.55 -49.87
C THR A 248 -28.88 13.49 -50.72
N GLY A 249 -29.01 13.34 -52.04
CA GLY A 249 -28.31 14.20 -53.00
C GLY A 249 -28.76 14.01 -54.45
N LYS A 250 -29.97 14.49 -54.79
CA LYS A 250 -30.33 14.98 -56.13
C LYS A 250 -31.27 16.18 -55.99
#